data_AF-L9LBF3-F1
#
_entry.id   AF-L9LBF3-F1
#
_cell.length_a   1.000
_cell.length_b   1.000
_cell.length_c   1.000
_cell.angle_alpha   90.00
_cell.angle_beta   90.00
_cell.angle_gamma   90.00
#
_symmetry.space_group_name_H-M   'P 1'
#
loop_
_entity.id
_entity.type
_entity.pdbx_description
1 polymer ?
#
loop_
_entity_poly.entity_id
_entity_poly.type
_entity_poly.pdbx_seq_one_letter_code
_entity_poly.pdbx_strand_id
1 'polypeptide(L)' 'MPFVDDQSFDLRMLVLHNEYQVVANGQHCYGFAHRLQPGCVKMMQIWRDVLLISVDVS' A
#
# COMPACT_ATOMS: atom_id res chain seq x y z
N MET A 1 10.26 -8.16 7.78
CA MET A 1 9.88 -6.82 8.25
C MET A 1 10.47 -5.85 7.24
N PRO A 2 9.66 -5.22 6.35
CA PRO A 2 10.18 -4.53 5.17
C PRO A 2 10.57 -3.06 5.38
N PHE A 3 10.36 -2.53 6.58
CA PHE A 3 10.66 -1.15 6.96
C PHE A 3 11.77 -1.12 8.00
N VAL A 4 12.57 -0.05 7.96
CA VAL A 4 13.66 0.22 8.89
C VAL A 4 13.45 1.63 9.43
N ASP A 5 13.62 1.79 10.75
CA ASP A 5 13.47 3.09 11.41
C ASP A 5 14.40 4.15 10.78
N ASP A 6 13.90 5.38 10.69
CA ASP A 6 14.57 6.53 10.09
C ASP A 6 14.99 6.39 8.61
N GLN A 7 14.46 5.38 7.89
CA GLN A 7 14.66 5.23 6.45
C GLN A 7 13.39 5.55 5.66
N SER A 8 13.57 6.19 4.50
CA SER A 8 12.49 6.35 3.54
C SER A 8 12.07 4.99 2.97
N PHE A 9 10.79 4.86 2.64
CA PHE A 9 10.26 3.66 2.00
C PHE A 9 9.33 4.01 0.84
N ASP A 10 9.29 3.12 -0.14
CA ASP A 10 8.28 3.09 -1.19
C ASP A 10 7.23 2.04 -0.80
N LEU A 11 5.94 2.43 -0.78
CA LEU A 11 4.83 1.53 -0.52
C LEU A 11 3.86 1.59 -1.69
N ARG A 12 3.63 0.43 -2.33
CA ARG A 12 2.68 0.28 -3.43
C ARG A 12 1.62 -0.76 -3.08
N MET A 13 0.38 -0.41 -3.35
CA MET A 13 -0.78 -1.29 -3.21
C MET A 13 -1.37 -1.52 -4.61
N LEU A 14 -1.08 -2.68 -5.20
CA LEU A 14 -1.57 -3.03 -6.53
C LEU A 14 -2.95 -3.67 -6.40
N VAL A 15 -3.91 -3.21 -7.20
CA VAL A 15 -5.24 -3.81 -7.27
C VAL A 15 -5.22 -4.93 -8.30
N LEU A 16 -5.03 -6.16 -7.84
CA LEU A 16 -5.10 -7.35 -8.70
C LEU A 16 -6.53 -7.90 -8.72
N HIS A 17 -6.79 -8.89 -9.57
CA HIS A 17 -8.13 -9.48 -9.71
C HIS A 17 -8.66 -10.08 -8.40
N ASN A 18 -7.80 -10.73 -7.60
CA ASN A 18 -8.21 -11.49 -6.42
C ASN A 18 -7.83 -10.81 -5.09
N GLU A 19 -6.91 -9.86 -5.11
CA GLU A 19 -6.34 -9.26 -3.90
C GLU A 19 -5.76 -7.87 -4.14
N TYR A 20 -5.48 -7.17 -3.04
CA TYR A 20 -4.51 -6.11 -3.01
C TYR A 20 -3.13 -6.71 -2.75
N GLN A 21 -2.19 -6.51 -3.66
CA GLN A 21 -0.79 -6.89 -3.46
C GLN A 21 -0.02 -5.71 -2.87
N VAL A 22 0.59 -5.93 -1.70
CA VAL A 22 1.39 -4.93 -0.99
C VAL A 22 2.86 -5.16 -1.28
N VAL A 23 3.48 -4.16 -1.89
CA VAL A 23 4.91 -4.13 -2.22
C VAL A 23 5.55 -3.02 -1.43
N ALA A 24 6.60 -3.33 -0.67
CA ALA A 24 7.40 -2.33 0.02
C ALA A 24 8.84 -2.42 -0.47
N ASN A 25 9.43 -1.28 -0.83
CA ASN A 25 10.79 -1.18 -1.35
C ASN A 25 11.06 -2.13 -2.53
N GLY A 26 10.05 -2.32 -3.40
CA GLY A 26 10.12 -3.21 -4.56
C GLY A 26 9.94 -4.70 -4.27
N GLN A 27 9.83 -5.11 -3.00
CA GLN A 27 9.62 -6.50 -2.60
C GLN A 27 8.17 -6.76 -2.22
N HIS A 28 7.60 -7.86 -2.73
CA HIS A 28 6.29 -8.34 -2.31
C HIS A 28 6.31 -8.71 -0.82
N CYS A 29 5.42 -8.09 -0.06
CA CYS A 29 5.32 -8.29 1.38
C CYS A 29 4.09 -9.11 1.77
N TYR A 30 2.92 -8.75 1.22
CA TYR A 30 1.64 -9.34 1.61
C TYR A 30 0.62 -9.29 0.47
N GLY A 31 -0.22 -10.32 0.38
CA GLY A 31 -1.46 -10.32 -0.40
C GLY A 31 -2.67 -10.21 0.53
N PHE A 32 -3.61 -9.32 0.21
CA PHE A 32 -4.86 -9.15 0.95
C PHE A 32 -6.06 -9.40 0.05
N ALA A 33 -6.65 -10.60 0.18
CA ALA A 33 -7.80 -11.00 -0.63
C ALA A 33 -8.96 -10.01 -0.51
N HIS A 34 -9.60 -9.72 -1.65
CA HIS A 34 -10.74 -8.80 -1.71
C HIS A 34 -11.90 -9.32 -0.87
N ARG A 35 -12.31 -8.55 0.14
CA ARG A 35 -13.52 -8.82 0.93
C ARG A 35 -14.74 -8.08 0.40
N LEU A 36 -14.50 -6.96 -0.28
CA LEU A 36 -15.45 -6.13 -1.00
C LEU A 36 -14.89 -5.84 -2.38
N GLN A 37 -15.75 -5.48 -3.32
CA GLN A 37 -15.30 -5.09 -4.66
C GLN A 37 -14.42 -3.84 -4.57
N PRO A 38 -13.23 -3.82 -5.22
CA PRO A 38 -12.36 -2.65 -5.20
C PRO A 38 -13.02 -1.35 -5.68
N GLY A 39 -13.99 -1.45 -6.59
CA GLY A 39 -14.75 -0.29 -7.09
C GLY A 39 -15.61 0.41 -6.02
N CYS A 40 -15.80 -0.19 -4.85
CA CYS A 40 -16.47 0.43 -3.71
C CYS A 40 -15.58 1.44 -2.96
N VAL A 41 -14.27 1.47 -3.20
CA VAL A 41 -13.35 2.41 -2.53
C VAL A 41 -13.62 3.83 -3.01
N LYS A 42 -13.79 4.77 -2.07
CA LYS A 42 -14.07 6.19 -2.34
C LYS A 42 -13.07 7.17 -1.74
N MET A 43 -12.23 6.71 -0.81
CA MET A 43 -11.28 7.55 -0.08
C MET A 43 -10.11 6.71 0.39
N MET A 44 -8.91 7.31 0.42
CA MET A 44 -7.70 6.73 1.01
C MET A 44 -7.20 7.66 2.12
N GLN A 45 -6.82 7.09 3.26
CA GLN A 45 -6.28 7.83 4.39
C GLN A 45 -4.88 7.31 4.73
N ILE A 46 -3.92 8.23 4.83
CA ILE A 46 -2.59 7.99 5.39
C ILE A 46 -2.49 8.82 6.67
N TRP A 47 -2.08 8.19 7.76
CA TRP A 47 -2.12 8.76 9.10
C TRP A 47 -1.10 8.08 10.02
N ARG A 48 -0.95 8.65 11.24
CA ARG A 48 0.02 8.24 12.29
C ARG A 48 1.44 8.69 11.97
N ASP A 49 2.42 8.02 12.57
CA ASP A 49 3.82 8.42 12.65
C ASP A 49 4.56 8.12 11.35
N VAL A 50 4.18 8.83 10.28
CA VAL A 50 4.79 8.75 8.96
C VAL A 50 4.99 10.15 8.37
N LEU A 51 6.13 10.37 7.72
CA LEU A 51 6.36 11.56 6.90
C LEU A 51 5.99 11.23 5.45
N LEU A 52 4.94 11.88 4.94
CA LEU A 52 4.49 11.66 3.57
C LEU A 52 5.27 12.56 2.59
N ILE A 53 6.03 11.95 1.69
CA ILE A 53 6.80 12.67 0.65
C ILE A 53 5.97 12.84 -0.62
N SER A 54 5.31 11.77 -1.07
CA SER A 54 4.48 11.79 -2.27
C SER A 54 3.39 10.72 -2.22
N VAL A 55 2.33 10.94 -2.98
CA VAL A 55 1.26 9.97 -3.26
C VAL A 55 0.93 10.06 -4.74
N ASP A 56 0.84 8.91 -5.38
CA ASP A 56 0.38 8.75 -6.75
C ASP A 56 -0.70 7.67 -6.80
N VAL A 57 -1.64 7.83 -7.73
CA VAL A 57 -2.64 6.80 -8.07
C VAL A 57 -2.65 6.68 -9.59
N SER A 58 -2.21 5.53 -10.08
CA SER A 58 -2.08 5.21 -11.50
C SER A 58 -2.82 3.93 -11.90
#